data_AF-A0A661NTG4-F1
#
_entry.id   AF-A0A661NTG4-F1
#
_cell.length_a   1.000
_cell.length_b   1.000
_cell.length_c   1.000
_cell.angle_alpha   90.00
_cell.angle_beta   90.00
_cell.angle_gamma   90.00
#
_symmetry.space_group_name_H-M   'P 1'
#
loop_
_entity.id
_entity.type
_entity.pdbx_description
1 polymer ?
#
loop_
_entity_poly.entity_id
_entity_poly.type
_entity_poly.pdbx_seq_one_letter_code
_entity_poly.pdbx_strand_id
1 'polypeptide(L)'
;MNPELYGEGIRKGLEAWTLQNLLDAGMLFIFIALGLMACRAYLEGFRGKLVLRLSVELWDLIMDLLTDLLLLFVVLIGMFTCNPDIMADIKIALPWIPLAQLLAGVALLLRAFAGGKRVGAASWWLALGLVALAGALSWFGFTFVMEGASDEYSVFATSQFWQAVHAMRSDVNRELALTTFAWAAPAFAALFLVSMGIGLRGTVRRLSAEHQDPHRRQGDGQAAG
;
A
#
# COMPACT_ATOMS: atom_id res chain seq x y z
N MET A 1 34.93 -2.98 27.99
CA MET A 1 33.81 -2.62 27.11
C MET A 1 32.60 -2.40 28.00
N ASN A 2 31.97 -1.23 27.98
CA ASN A 2 30.91 -0.90 28.94
C ASN A 2 29.62 -1.67 28.58
N PRO A 3 29.09 -2.56 29.45
CA PRO A 3 27.94 -3.40 29.13
C PRO A 3 26.65 -2.61 28.83
N GLU A 4 26.51 -1.40 29.38
CA GLU A 4 25.35 -0.53 29.09
C GLU A 4 25.36 -0.01 27.64
N LEU A 5 26.54 0.38 27.13
CA LEU A 5 26.74 0.78 25.74
C LEU A 5 26.48 -0.36 24.75
N TYR A 6 26.73 -1.61 25.17
CA TYR A 6 26.44 -2.79 24.36
C TYR A 6 24.94 -3.10 24.29
N GLY A 7 24.23 -3.01 25.42
CA GLY A 7 22.78 -3.22 25.48
C GLY A 7 21.99 -2.20 24.66
N GLU A 8 22.41 -0.94 24.67
CA GLU A 8 21.77 0.12 23.88
C GLU A 8 21.93 -0.09 22.37
N GLY A 9 23.12 -0.51 21.93
CA GLY A 9 23.39 -0.84 20.53
C GLY A 9 22.53 -1.99 20.01
N ILE A 10 22.36 -3.05 20.81
CA ILE A 10 21.48 -4.19 20.46
C ILE A 10 20.03 -3.74 20.30
N ARG A 11 19.52 -2.92 21.25
CA ARG A 11 18.14 -2.43 21.21
C ARG A 11 17.88 -1.62 19.94
N LYS A 12 18.77 -0.68 19.63
CA LYS A 12 18.63 0.17 18.44
C LYS A 12 18.76 -0.63 17.14
N GLY A 13 19.64 -1.63 17.11
CA GLY A 13 19.75 -2.55 15.97
C GLY A 13 18.48 -3.37 15.73
N LEU A 14 17.83 -3.87 16.80
CA LEU A 14 16.60 -4.65 16.69
C LEU A 14 15.41 -3.80 16.21
N GLU A 15 15.34 -2.56 16.65
CA GLU A 15 14.36 -1.58 16.20
C GLU A 15 14.50 -1.31 14.70
N ALA A 16 15.72 -0.97 14.25
CA ALA A 16 16.02 -0.75 12.84
C ALA A 16 15.69 -1.99 11.99
N TRP A 17 16.08 -3.18 12.45
CA TRP A 17 15.78 -4.43 11.75
C TRP A 17 14.28 -4.69 11.62
N THR A 18 13.51 -4.43 12.68
CA THR A 18 12.05 -4.64 12.68
C THR A 18 11.35 -3.69 11.71
N LEU A 19 11.73 -2.41 11.74
CA LEU A 19 11.21 -1.38 10.86
C LEU A 19 11.57 -1.64 9.39
N GLN A 20 12.78 -2.13 9.13
CA GLN A 20 13.23 -2.51 7.78
C GLN A 20 12.39 -3.66 7.22
N ASN A 21 12.22 -4.75 7.99
CA ASN A 21 11.39 -5.88 7.55
C ASN A 21 9.92 -5.50 7.35
N LEU A 22 9.40 -4.58 8.17
CA LEU A 22 8.05 -4.08 8.00
C LEU A 22 7.90 -3.32 6.68
N LEU A 23 8.89 -2.50 6.32
CA LEU A 23 8.93 -1.80 5.03
C LEU A 23 9.03 -2.78 3.86
N ASP A 24 9.89 -3.78 3.96
CA ASP A 24 10.09 -4.82 2.94
C ASP A 24 8.82 -5.65 2.71
N ALA A 25 8.11 -6.00 3.80
CA ALA A 25 6.81 -6.64 3.72
C ALA A 25 5.79 -5.76 2.99
N GLY A 26 5.77 -4.45 3.26
CA GLY A 26 4.94 -3.50 2.54
C GLY A 26 5.23 -3.49 1.03
N MET A 27 6.50 -3.46 0.64
CA MET A 27 6.89 -3.56 -0.78
C MET A 27 6.43 -4.87 -1.41
N LEU A 28 6.60 -6.00 -0.71
CA LEU A 28 6.12 -7.31 -1.17
C LEU A 28 4.60 -7.34 -1.36
N PHE A 29 3.84 -6.75 -0.43
CA PHE A 29 2.38 -6.70 -0.52
C PHE A 29 1.88 -5.96 -1.77
N ILE A 30 2.60 -4.95 -2.25
CA ILE A 30 2.29 -4.27 -3.52
C ILE A 30 2.38 -5.26 -4.69
N PHE A 31 3.44 -6.06 -4.77
CA PHE A 31 3.59 -7.05 -5.84
C PHE A 31 2.57 -8.16 -5.76
N ILE A 32 2.25 -8.63 -4.54
CA ILE A 32 1.19 -9.63 -4.34
C ILE A 32 -0.15 -9.04 -4.79
N ALA A 33 -0.50 -7.83 -4.37
CA ALA A 33 -1.72 -7.15 -4.79
C ALA A 33 -1.80 -7.00 -6.32
N LEU A 34 -0.70 -6.61 -6.98
CA LEU A 34 -0.62 -6.56 -8.44
C LEU A 34 -0.89 -7.92 -9.09
N GLY A 35 -0.26 -8.98 -8.56
CA GLY A 35 -0.47 -10.35 -9.01
C GLY A 35 -1.92 -10.80 -8.88
N LEU A 36 -2.56 -10.52 -7.74
CA LEU A 36 -3.97 -10.84 -7.51
C LEU A 36 -4.88 -10.09 -8.50
N MET A 37 -4.60 -8.81 -8.77
CA MET A 37 -5.35 -8.03 -9.77
C MET A 37 -5.18 -8.57 -11.19
N ALA A 38 -3.98 -8.99 -11.57
CA ALA A 38 -3.74 -9.62 -12.87
C ALA A 38 -4.43 -10.99 -12.98
N CYS A 39 -4.36 -11.81 -11.93
CA CYS A 39 -5.09 -13.08 -11.84
C CYS A 39 -6.61 -12.88 -11.95
N ARG A 40 -7.15 -11.84 -11.31
CA ARG A 40 -8.58 -11.48 -11.41
C ARG A 40 -8.99 -11.18 -12.85
N ALA A 41 -8.18 -10.42 -13.59
CA ALA A 41 -8.44 -10.13 -15.00
C ALA A 41 -8.39 -11.39 -15.88
N TYR A 42 -7.42 -12.27 -15.63
CA TYR A 42 -7.28 -13.54 -16.33
C TYR A 42 -8.51 -14.43 -16.12
N LEU A 43 -8.97 -14.58 -14.88
CA LEU A 43 -10.11 -15.44 -14.55
C LEU A 43 -11.44 -14.95 -15.12
N GLU A 44 -11.63 -13.64 -15.25
CA GLU A 44 -12.83 -13.07 -15.88
C GLU A 44 -13.02 -13.60 -17.32
N GLY A 45 -11.92 -13.85 -18.04
CA GLY A 45 -11.95 -14.45 -19.39
C GLY A 45 -12.45 -15.89 -19.43
N PHE A 46 -12.41 -16.63 -18.32
CA PHE A 46 -12.86 -18.02 -18.23
C PHE A 46 -14.22 -18.18 -17.55
N ARG A 47 -14.81 -17.09 -17.05
CA ARG A 47 -16.05 -17.08 -16.26
C ARG A 47 -17.22 -17.81 -16.93
N GLY A 48 -17.33 -17.73 -18.26
CA GLY A 48 -18.36 -18.42 -19.05
C GLY A 48 -18.20 -19.95 -19.16
N LYS A 49 -17.08 -20.51 -18.70
CA LYS A 49 -16.76 -21.95 -18.77
C LYS A 49 -16.84 -22.67 -17.42
N LEU A 50 -17.03 -21.93 -16.33
CA LEU A 50 -17.06 -22.47 -14.97
C LEU A 50 -18.47 -22.95 -14.61
N VAL A 51 -18.57 -24.22 -14.21
CA VAL A 51 -19.84 -24.90 -13.93
C VAL A 51 -20.45 -24.47 -12.58
N LEU A 52 -19.62 -24.08 -11.60
CA LEU A 52 -20.09 -23.60 -10.29
C LEU A 52 -19.99 -22.07 -10.16
N ARG A 53 -21.12 -21.40 -10.35
CA ARG A 53 -21.26 -19.95 -10.19
C ARG A 53 -20.88 -19.46 -8.78
N LEU A 54 -21.29 -20.19 -7.74
CA LEU A 54 -21.02 -19.83 -6.34
C LEU A 54 -19.51 -19.82 -6.03
N SER A 55 -18.77 -20.81 -6.53
CA SER A 55 -17.32 -20.89 -6.31
C SER A 55 -16.58 -19.73 -6.96
N VAL A 56 -17.03 -19.30 -8.14
CA VAL A 56 -16.46 -18.14 -8.84
C VAL A 56 -16.76 -16.84 -8.09
N GLU A 57 -18.01 -16.64 -7.65
CA GLU A 57 -18.38 -15.43 -6.89
C GLU A 57 -17.64 -15.34 -5.54
N LEU A 58 -17.47 -16.47 -4.84
CA LEU A 58 -16.69 -16.53 -3.61
C LEU A 58 -15.20 -16.25 -3.86
N TRP A 59 -14.64 -16.82 -4.92
CA TRP A 59 -13.25 -16.59 -5.30
C TRP A 59 -12.98 -15.12 -5.65
N ASP A 60 -13.89 -14.50 -6.40
CA ASP A 60 -13.83 -13.08 -6.75
C ASP A 60 -13.84 -12.20 -5.51
N LEU A 61 -14.73 -12.50 -4.55
CA LEU A 61 -14.82 -11.80 -3.27
C LEU A 61 -13.52 -11.92 -2.47
N ILE A 62 -12.95 -13.12 -2.37
CA ILE A 62 -11.69 -13.37 -1.64
C ILE A 62 -10.55 -12.60 -2.29
N MET A 63 -10.42 -12.64 -3.62
CA MET A 63 -9.39 -11.91 -4.37
C MET A 63 -9.49 -10.41 -4.14
N ASP A 64 -10.70 -9.86 -4.22
CA ASP A 64 -10.92 -8.43 -4.00
C ASP A 64 -10.64 -8.02 -2.56
N LEU A 65 -11.09 -8.80 -1.57
CA LEU A 65 -10.86 -8.53 -0.16
C LEU A 65 -9.36 -8.62 0.18
N LEU A 66 -8.68 -9.67 -0.27
CA LEU A 66 -7.25 -9.85 -0.02
C LEU A 66 -6.43 -8.73 -0.64
N THR A 67 -6.74 -8.35 -1.88
CA THR A 67 -6.08 -7.21 -2.55
C THR A 67 -6.27 -5.92 -1.76
N ASP A 68 -7.50 -5.62 -1.33
CA ASP A 68 -7.80 -4.41 -0.58
C ASP A 68 -7.10 -4.40 0.79
N LEU A 69 -7.06 -5.54 1.49
CA LEU A 69 -6.36 -5.68 2.77
C LEU A 69 -4.85 -5.49 2.62
N LEU A 70 -4.23 -6.09 1.58
CA LEU A 70 -2.82 -5.90 1.29
C LEU A 70 -2.50 -4.43 1.04
N LEU A 71 -3.27 -3.76 0.18
CA LEU A 71 -3.08 -2.33 -0.09
C LEU A 71 -3.32 -1.48 1.17
N LEU A 72 -4.27 -1.85 2.03
CA LEU A 72 -4.48 -1.18 3.31
C LEU A 72 -3.25 -1.32 4.21
N PHE A 73 -2.67 -2.52 4.34
CA PHE A 73 -1.45 -2.72 5.12
C PHE A 73 -0.28 -1.90 4.56
N VAL A 74 -0.13 -1.82 3.23
CA VAL A 74 0.88 -0.97 2.59
C VAL A 74 0.74 0.50 3.02
N VAL A 75 -0.49 1.02 3.02
CA VAL A 75 -0.76 2.40 3.45
C VAL A 75 -0.48 2.59 4.94
N LEU A 76 -0.92 1.67 5.79
CA LEU A 76 -0.69 1.75 7.23
C LEU A 76 0.81 1.71 7.57
N ILE A 77 1.57 0.85 6.89
CA ILE A 77 3.03 0.79 7.00
C ILE A 77 3.61 2.13 6.56
N GLY A 78 3.18 2.69 5.42
CA GLY A 78 3.67 3.98 4.94
C GLY A 78 3.35 5.14 5.89
N MET A 79 2.16 5.17 6.48
CA MET A 79 1.81 6.14 7.52
C MET A 79 2.69 6.01 8.75
N PHE A 80 3.02 4.78 9.15
CA PHE A 80 3.86 4.50 10.31
C PHE A 80 5.33 4.86 10.06
N THR A 81 5.86 4.53 8.89
CA THR A 81 7.26 4.81 8.53
C THR A 81 7.50 6.23 8.04
N CYS A 82 6.44 6.99 7.70
CA CYS A 82 6.51 8.42 7.40
C CYS A 82 6.68 9.26 8.67
N ASN A 83 7.81 9.06 9.35
CA ASN A 83 8.24 9.78 10.54
C ASN A 83 9.71 10.18 10.35
N PRO A 84 10.10 11.46 10.57
CA PRO A 84 11.47 11.91 10.38
C PRO A 84 12.52 11.13 11.18
N ASP A 85 12.15 10.67 12.38
CA ASP A 85 13.04 9.91 13.27
C ASP A 85 13.30 8.50 12.71
N ILE A 86 12.22 7.80 12.35
CA ILE A 86 12.29 6.49 11.67
C ILE A 86 13.07 6.60 10.36
N MET A 87 12.77 7.62 9.54
CA MET A 87 13.47 7.85 8.27
C MET A 87 14.97 8.07 8.47
N ALA A 88 15.40 8.70 9.56
CA ALA A 88 16.81 8.89 9.86
C ALA A 88 17.50 7.62 10.38
N ASP A 89 16.75 6.73 11.03
CA ASP A 89 17.29 5.53 11.68
C ASP A 89 17.30 4.27 10.79
N ILE A 90 16.47 4.22 9.73
CA ILE A 90 16.45 3.09 8.78
C ILE A 90 16.73 3.50 7.34
N LYS A 91 17.10 2.51 6.52
CA LYS A 91 17.41 2.70 5.10
C LYS A 91 16.12 2.68 4.28
N ILE A 92 15.64 3.86 3.92
CA ILE A 92 14.47 4.05 3.05
C ILE A 92 14.92 4.71 1.75
N ALA A 93 14.45 4.21 0.61
CA ALA A 93 14.68 4.85 -0.68
C ALA A 93 13.72 6.04 -0.88
N LEU A 94 14.27 7.26 -0.82
CA LEU A 94 13.52 8.51 -0.98
C LEU A 94 13.66 9.07 -2.40
N PRO A 95 12.61 9.66 -2.98
CA PRO A 95 11.22 9.69 -2.53
C PRO A 95 10.42 8.43 -2.92
N TRP A 96 11.10 7.40 -3.44
CA TRP A 96 10.50 6.27 -4.16
C TRP A 96 9.51 5.43 -3.33
N ILE A 97 9.89 5.01 -2.12
CA ILE A 97 9.02 4.15 -1.30
C ILE A 97 7.79 4.91 -0.77
N PRO A 98 7.91 6.12 -0.19
CA PRO A 98 6.74 6.89 0.24
C PRO A 98 5.78 7.19 -0.92
N LEU A 99 6.31 7.49 -2.11
CA LEU A 99 5.49 7.73 -3.29
C LEU A 99 4.75 6.45 -3.72
N ALA A 100 5.42 5.30 -3.74
CA ALA A 100 4.80 4.02 -4.05
C ALA A 100 3.63 3.70 -3.10
N GLN A 101 3.83 3.89 -1.80
CA GLN A 101 2.81 3.63 -0.78
C GLN A 101 1.61 4.58 -0.93
N LEU A 102 1.83 5.84 -1.28
CA LEU A 102 0.75 6.79 -1.57
C LEU A 102 -0.05 6.40 -2.81
N LEU A 103 0.62 5.99 -3.89
CA LEU A 103 -0.05 5.49 -5.10
C LEU A 103 -0.88 4.24 -4.80
N ALA A 104 -0.36 3.31 -3.99
CA ALA A 104 -1.10 2.15 -3.51
C ALA A 104 -2.36 2.56 -2.71
N GLY A 105 -2.27 3.61 -1.89
CA GLY A 105 -3.43 4.16 -1.18
C GLY A 105 -4.48 4.78 -2.09
N VAL A 106 -4.06 5.50 -3.14
CA VAL A 106 -5.01 6.04 -4.13
C VAL A 106 -5.67 4.89 -4.89
N ALA A 107 -4.93 3.84 -5.24
CA ALA A 107 -5.50 2.64 -5.85
C ALA A 107 -6.53 1.97 -4.93
N LEU A 108 -6.25 1.87 -3.62
CA LEU A 108 -7.20 1.34 -2.64
C LEU A 108 -8.50 2.17 -2.61
N LEU A 109 -8.41 3.51 -2.62
CA LEU A 109 -9.60 4.37 -2.68
C LEU A 109 -10.45 4.11 -3.92
N LEU A 110 -9.81 3.98 -5.08
CA LEU A 110 -10.51 3.68 -6.33
C LEU A 110 -11.21 2.32 -6.28
N ARG A 111 -10.54 1.31 -5.72
CA ARG A 111 -11.09 -0.03 -5.54
C ARG A 111 -12.25 -0.06 -4.55
N ALA A 112 -12.08 0.57 -3.39
CA ALA A 112 -13.07 0.57 -2.33
C ALA A 112 -14.32 1.41 -2.66
N PHE A 113 -14.15 2.54 -3.35
CA PHE A 113 -15.22 3.54 -3.46
C PHE A 113 -15.57 4.00 -4.88
N ALA A 114 -14.72 3.76 -5.89
CA ALA A 114 -14.93 4.23 -7.26
C ALA A 114 -15.15 3.09 -8.28
N GLY A 115 -15.58 1.91 -7.81
CA GLY A 115 -15.85 0.76 -8.67
C GLY A 115 -14.59 0.10 -9.26
N GLY A 116 -13.41 0.39 -8.71
CA GLY A 116 -12.13 -0.17 -9.17
C GLY A 116 -11.97 -1.68 -8.98
N LYS A 117 -12.99 -2.38 -8.47
CA LYS A 117 -13.10 -3.85 -8.45
C LYS A 117 -13.67 -4.44 -9.74
N ARG A 118 -14.43 -3.65 -10.51
CA ARG A 118 -15.08 -4.11 -11.73
C ARG A 118 -14.07 -4.19 -12.87
N VAL A 119 -13.63 -5.41 -13.20
CA VAL A 119 -12.71 -5.68 -14.31
C VAL A 119 -13.19 -5.01 -15.60
N GLY A 120 -12.28 -4.32 -16.28
CA GLY A 120 -12.55 -3.59 -17.53
C GLY A 120 -13.11 -2.17 -17.35
N ALA A 121 -13.52 -1.76 -16.15
CA ALA A 121 -13.89 -0.37 -15.90
C ALA A 121 -12.66 0.55 -15.95
N ALA A 122 -12.87 1.83 -16.30
CA ALA A 122 -11.78 2.82 -16.32
C ALA A 122 -11.08 2.95 -14.95
N SER A 123 -11.85 2.91 -13.86
CA SER A 123 -11.30 2.94 -12.49
C SER A 123 -10.51 1.69 -12.12
N TRP A 124 -10.83 0.53 -12.72
CA TRP A 124 -10.06 -0.70 -12.53
C TRP A 124 -8.69 -0.60 -13.23
N TRP A 125 -8.65 -0.14 -14.48
CA TRP A 125 -7.39 0.08 -15.20
C TRP A 125 -6.52 1.13 -14.52
N LEU A 126 -7.13 2.21 -14.02
CA LEU A 126 -6.41 3.23 -13.26
C LEU A 126 -5.84 2.65 -11.96
N ALA A 127 -6.62 1.89 -11.20
CA ALA A 127 -6.14 1.23 -10.00
C ALA A 127 -4.99 0.25 -10.31
N LEU A 128 -5.11 -0.56 -11.37
CA LEU A 128 -4.06 -1.48 -11.80
C LEU A 128 -2.78 -0.72 -12.17
N GLY A 129 -2.90 0.35 -12.95
CA GLY A 129 -1.77 1.19 -13.35
C GLY A 129 -1.07 1.84 -12.15
N LEU A 130 -1.83 2.31 -11.16
CA LEU A 130 -1.29 2.88 -9.93
C LEU A 130 -0.54 1.83 -9.10
N VAL A 131 -1.08 0.62 -8.94
CA VAL A 131 -0.41 -0.48 -8.23
C VAL A 131 0.84 -0.94 -9.00
N ALA A 132 0.77 -1.01 -10.33
CA ALA A 132 1.93 -1.37 -11.16
C ALA A 132 3.05 -0.33 -11.05
N LEU A 133 2.71 0.97 -11.09
CA LEU A 133 3.66 2.05 -10.90
C LEU A 133 4.24 2.02 -9.48
N ALA A 134 3.41 1.81 -8.45
CA ALA A 134 3.88 1.62 -7.08
C ALA A 134 4.87 0.46 -6.96
N GLY A 135 4.60 -0.66 -7.64
CA GLY A 135 5.51 -1.80 -7.72
C GLY A 135 6.84 -1.44 -8.39
N ALA A 136 6.80 -0.74 -9.53
CA ALA A 136 8.01 -0.30 -10.23
C ALA A 136 8.88 0.64 -9.38
N LEU A 137 8.25 1.60 -8.68
CA LEU A 137 8.95 2.51 -7.77
C LEU A 137 9.52 1.77 -6.56
N SER A 138 8.79 0.81 -6.01
CA SER A 138 9.26 -0.03 -4.89
C SER A 138 10.44 -0.90 -5.30
N TRP A 139 10.36 -1.55 -6.47
CA TRP A 139 11.47 -2.31 -7.04
C TRP A 139 12.69 -1.43 -7.25
N PHE A 140 12.52 -0.27 -7.87
CA PHE A 140 13.64 0.65 -8.11
C PHE A 140 14.27 1.12 -6.81
N GLY A 141 13.46 1.58 -5.85
CA GLY A 141 13.93 2.05 -4.56
C GLY A 141 14.66 0.97 -3.78
N PHE A 142 14.07 -0.23 -3.67
CA PHE A 142 14.70 -1.35 -2.98
C PHE A 142 16.01 -1.77 -3.67
N THR A 143 15.94 -2.11 -4.96
CA THR A 143 17.08 -2.72 -5.67
C THR A 143 18.23 -1.75 -5.87
N PHE A 144 17.97 -0.48 -6.24
CA PHE A 144 19.07 0.44 -6.57
C PHE A 144 19.48 1.33 -5.40
N VAL A 145 18.53 1.85 -4.61
CA VAL A 145 18.83 2.85 -3.57
C VAL A 145 19.14 2.19 -2.23
N MET A 146 18.40 1.16 -1.84
CA MET A 146 18.58 0.52 -0.53
C MET A 146 19.68 -0.55 -0.56
N GLU A 147 19.66 -1.43 -1.56
CA GLU A 147 20.59 -2.57 -1.65
C GLU A 147 21.76 -2.32 -2.62
N GLY A 148 21.45 -1.91 -3.84
CA GLY A 148 22.46 -1.67 -4.89
C GLY A 148 23.41 -0.54 -4.54
N ALA A 149 22.96 0.39 -3.70
CA ALA A 149 23.78 1.46 -3.14
C ALA A 149 24.42 1.15 -1.79
N SER A 150 25.08 0.00 -1.71
CA SER A 150 25.86 -0.42 -0.55
C SER A 150 27.34 -0.07 -0.71
N ASP A 151 27.96 0.35 0.39
CA ASP A 151 29.40 0.67 0.51
C ASP A 151 30.31 -0.55 0.22
N GLU A 152 29.71 -1.75 0.11
CA GLU A 152 30.37 -3.00 -0.24
C GLU A 152 30.88 -3.05 -1.69
N TYR A 153 30.32 -2.23 -2.58
CA TYR A 153 30.70 -2.22 -4.00
C TYR A 153 31.75 -1.13 -4.29
N SER A 154 32.95 -1.53 -4.71
CA SER A 154 34.07 -0.62 -5.03
C SER A 154 33.78 0.41 -6.14
N VAL A 155 32.71 0.21 -6.92
CA VAL A 155 32.26 1.11 -7.99
C VAL A 155 31.66 2.42 -7.43
N PHE A 156 31.23 2.44 -6.16
CA PHE A 156 30.69 3.64 -5.49
C PHE A 156 31.62 4.84 -5.53
N ALA A 157 32.92 4.60 -5.31
CA ALA A 157 33.91 5.65 -5.25
C ALA A 157 34.15 6.35 -6.60
N THR A 158 33.69 5.78 -7.71
CA THR A 158 34.10 6.21 -9.07
C THR A 158 32.95 6.62 -10.00
N SER A 159 31.71 6.22 -9.72
CA SER A 159 30.56 6.50 -10.59
C SER A 159 29.63 7.56 -10.02
N GLN A 160 29.40 8.64 -10.77
CA GLN A 160 28.44 9.70 -10.42
C GLN A 160 27.00 9.19 -10.30
N PHE A 161 26.62 8.21 -11.13
CA PHE A 161 25.29 7.60 -11.06
C PHE A 161 25.05 6.95 -9.70
N TRP A 162 25.99 6.12 -9.25
CA TRP A 162 25.88 5.39 -7.98
C TRP A 162 25.91 6.36 -6.79
N GLN A 163 26.76 7.38 -6.83
CA GLN A 163 26.77 8.44 -5.82
C GLN A 163 25.41 9.17 -5.71
N ALA A 164 24.79 9.50 -6.85
CA ALA A 164 23.47 10.13 -6.87
C ALA A 164 22.38 9.21 -6.29
N VAL A 165 22.39 7.92 -6.63
CA VAL A 165 21.46 6.92 -6.12
C VAL A 165 21.67 6.70 -4.61
N HIS A 166 22.90 6.67 -4.12
CA HIS A 166 23.19 6.56 -2.69
C HIS A 166 22.70 7.77 -1.89
N ALA A 167 22.82 8.97 -2.47
CA ALA A 167 22.31 10.20 -1.86
C ALA A 167 20.78 10.24 -1.74
N MET A 168 20.06 9.26 -2.31
CA MET A 168 18.62 9.09 -2.17
C MET A 168 18.23 8.23 -0.95
N ARG A 169 19.19 7.72 -0.19
CA ARG A 169 18.95 6.94 1.03
C ARG A 169 18.68 7.85 2.22
N SER A 170 17.66 7.53 3.02
CA SER A 170 17.17 8.40 4.10
C SER A 170 18.15 8.59 5.28
N ASP A 171 18.91 7.56 5.63
CA ASP A 171 19.95 7.58 6.67
C ASP A 171 21.20 8.39 6.25
N VAL A 172 21.41 8.56 4.94
CA VAL A 172 22.53 9.32 4.36
C VAL A 172 22.15 10.79 4.14
N ASN A 173 20.95 11.04 3.62
CA ASN A 173 20.50 12.37 3.22
C ASN A 173 19.28 12.84 4.03
N ARG A 174 19.58 13.45 5.18
CA ARG A 174 18.56 13.97 6.11
C ARG A 174 17.71 15.09 5.51
N GLU A 175 18.29 15.92 4.64
CA GLU A 175 17.53 16.98 3.97
C GLU A 175 16.48 16.39 3.01
N LEU A 176 16.85 15.35 2.26
CA LEU A 176 15.91 14.63 1.42
C LEU A 176 14.84 13.90 2.26
N ALA A 177 15.18 13.38 3.43
CA ALA A 177 14.22 12.79 4.36
C ALA A 177 13.18 13.82 4.83
N LEU A 178 13.62 15.00 5.27
CA LEU A 178 12.73 16.07 5.74
C LEU A 178 11.85 16.62 4.62
N THR A 179 12.42 16.85 3.43
CA THR A 179 11.64 17.28 2.27
C THR A 179 10.64 16.21 1.85
N THR A 180 11.01 14.93 1.90
CA THR A 180 10.11 13.82 1.62
C THR A 180 8.96 13.74 2.62
N PHE A 181 9.27 13.84 3.91
CA PHE A 181 8.28 13.91 4.98
C PHE A 181 7.30 15.07 4.77
N ALA A 182 7.81 16.26 4.41
CA ALA A 182 7.01 17.48 4.30
C ALA A 182 5.85 17.36 3.28
N TRP A 183 5.99 16.54 2.23
CA TRP A 183 4.89 16.29 1.29
C TRP A 183 4.19 14.95 1.54
N ALA A 184 4.90 13.91 1.98
CA ALA A 184 4.33 12.58 2.16
C ALA A 184 3.37 12.53 3.37
N ALA A 185 3.74 13.12 4.50
CA ALA A 185 2.91 13.14 5.69
C ALA A 185 1.53 13.81 5.48
N PRO A 186 1.44 15.03 4.91
CA PRO A 186 0.13 15.61 4.63
C PRO A 186 -0.63 14.85 3.55
N ALA A 187 0.05 14.22 2.58
CA ALA A 187 -0.61 13.37 1.58
C ALA A 187 -1.24 12.14 2.22
N PHE A 188 -0.55 11.46 3.13
CA PHE A 188 -1.09 10.34 3.90
C PHE A 188 -2.27 10.78 4.79
N ALA A 189 -2.14 11.93 5.47
CA ALA A 189 -3.22 12.49 6.27
C ALA A 189 -4.45 12.81 5.42
N ALA A 190 -4.27 13.42 4.25
CA ALA A 190 -5.35 13.71 3.30
C ALA A 190 -6.01 12.41 2.83
N LEU A 191 -5.23 11.39 2.48
CA LEU A 191 -5.73 10.08 2.06
C LEU A 191 -6.60 9.43 3.15
N PHE A 192 -6.13 9.47 4.40
CA PHE A 192 -6.88 9.00 5.56
C PHE A 192 -8.19 9.77 5.74
N LEU A 193 -8.16 11.10 5.76
CA LEU A 193 -9.34 11.94 5.96
C LEU A 193 -10.37 11.77 4.83
N VAL A 194 -9.92 11.68 3.58
CA VAL A 194 -10.79 11.44 2.42
C VAL A 194 -11.45 10.07 2.52
N SER A 195 -10.68 9.02 2.83
CA SER A 195 -11.22 7.66 3.00
C SER A 195 -12.31 7.61 4.09
N MET A 196 -12.04 8.22 5.24
CA MET A 196 -12.97 8.28 6.37
C MET A 196 -14.22 9.09 6.01
N GLY A 197 -14.06 10.22 5.33
CA GLY A 197 -15.17 11.07 4.89
C GLY A 197 -16.10 10.37 3.90
N ILE A 198 -15.55 9.63 2.93
CA ILE A 198 -16.33 8.84 1.98
C ILE A 198 -17.04 7.69 2.71
N GLY A 199 -16.34 6.97 3.59
CA GLY A 199 -16.89 5.87 4.38
C GLY A 199 -18.08 6.30 5.25
N LEU A 200 -17.91 7.38 6.03
CA LEU A 200 -18.96 7.93 6.90
C LEU A 200 -20.19 8.38 6.10
N ARG A 201 -19.99 9.10 5.00
CA ARG A 201 -21.12 9.51 4.11
C ARG A 201 -21.87 8.30 3.57
N GLY A 202 -21.15 7.24 3.21
CA GLY A 202 -21.75 5.97 2.78
C GLY A 202 -22.63 5.34 3.86
N THR A 203 -22.12 5.26 5.09
CA THR A 203 -22.85 4.70 6.24
C THR A 203 -24.10 5.52 6.58
N VAL A 204 -23.98 6.84 6.67
CA VAL A 204 -25.10 7.74 6.97
C VAL A 204 -26.20 7.59 5.93
N ARG A 205 -25.86 7.57 4.63
CA ARG A 205 -26.86 7.38 3.55
C ARG A 205 -27.61 6.05 3.68
N ARG A 206 -26.93 4.97 4.07
CA ARG A 206 -27.56 3.65 4.28
C ARG A 206 -28.54 3.69 5.46
N LEU A 207 -28.11 4.26 6.59
CA LEU A 207 -28.97 4.40 7.78
C LEU A 207 -30.19 5.28 7.51
N SER A 208 -30.03 6.39 6.77
CA SER A 208 -31.16 7.24 6.38
C SER A 208 -32.14 6.55 5.44
N ALA A 209 -31.64 5.73 4.50
CA ALA A 209 -32.49 4.95 3.60
C ALA A 209 -33.29 3.86 4.35
N GLU A 210 -32.68 3.20 5.33
CA GLU A 210 -33.37 2.21 6.18
C GLU A 210 -34.44 2.86 7.07
N HIS A 211 -34.25 4.12 7.49
CA HIS A 211 -35.23 4.85 8.30
C HIS A 211 -36.42 5.38 7.49
N GLN A 212 -36.25 5.65 6.18
CA GLN A 212 -37.30 6.19 5.32
C GLN A 212 -38.23 5.12 4.74
N ASP A 213 -37.89 3.84 4.81
CA ASP A 213 -38.68 2.76 4.19
C ASP A 213 -38.91 1.53 5.11
N PRO A 214 -39.58 1.70 6.27
CA PRO A 214 -39.81 0.62 7.24
C PRO A 214 -40.74 -0.50 6.72
N HIS A 215 -41.53 -0.25 5.67
CA HIS A 215 -42.49 -1.22 5.12
C HIS A 215 -41.85 -2.31 4.26
N ARG A 216 -40.58 -2.18 3.87
CA ARG A 216 -39.87 -3.22 3.10
C ARG A 216 -39.59 -4.49 3.90
N ARG A 217 -39.66 -4.44 5.24
CA ARG A 217 -39.52 -5.62 6.12
C ARG A 217 -40.81 -6.42 6.30
N GLN A 218 -41.98 -5.87 5.97
CA GLN A 218 -43.26 -6.57 6.18
C GLN A 218 -43.70 -7.42 4.96
N GLY A 219 -43.19 -7.14 3.76
CA GLY A 219 -43.52 -7.89 2.55
C GLY A 219 -42.95 -9.31 2.48
N ASP A 220 -41.77 -9.54 3.07
CA ASP A 220 -41.11 -10.86 3.04
C ASP A 220 -41.60 -11.80 4.16
N GLY A 221 -42.33 -11.28 5.15
CA GLY A 221 -42.89 -12.06 6.27
C GLY A 221 -44.33 -12.56 6.05
N GLN A 222 -45.03 -12.10 5.00
CA GLN A 222 -46.43 -12.45 4.72
C GLN A 222 -46.62 -13.41 3.54
N ALA A 223 -45.56 -13.82 2.84
CA ALA A 223 -45.62 -14.80 1.76
C ALA A 223 -45.50 -16.28 2.23
N ALA A 224 -45.55 -16.54 3.55
CA ALA A 224 -45.46 -17.86 4.15
C ALA A 224 -46.68 -18.20 5.03
N GLY A 225 -47.88 -17.85 4.57
CA GLY A 225 -49.17 -18.25 5.14
C GLY A 225 -50.03 -18.96 4.11
#